data_AF-A0A9E0T914-F1
#
_entry.id   AF-A0A9E0T914-F1
#
_cell.length_a   1.000
_cell.length_b   1.000
_cell.length_c   1.000
_cell.angle_alpha   90.00
_cell.angle_beta   90.00
_cell.angle_gamma   90.00
#
_symmetry.space_group_name_H-M   'P 1'
#
loop_
_entity.id
_entity.type
_entity.pdbx_description
1 polymer ?
#
loop_
_entity_poly.entity_id
_entity_poly.type
_entity_poly.pdbx_seq_one_letter_code
_entity_poly.pdbx_strand_id
1 'polypeptide(L)'
;MEVAEKSLVAGTGAEEVHQKIGTLTRQLHTALNELGFADPLRGSMGELPDAQSRLSYIARLTGEAAEKVLGRVEQAKAQHDYIASETRRVVTSLVADPVAAVAKGEIYNFLTDVERVTQEADTHLTEIMMAQDFHDLTGQVIARVVNLANTIEQQLVQLLLQTAPAGAAPAPAPAARSEPLQGPVVDAESRTDVVTDQSQVDDLLASLGF
;
A
#
# COMPACT_ATOMS: atom_id res chain seq x y z
N MET A 1 62.01 -2.35 -11.85
CA MET A 1 61.49 -1.59 -13.00
C MET A 1 60.32 -2.36 -13.60
N GLU A 2 59.30 -2.67 -12.78
CA GLU A 2 58.20 -3.61 -13.14
C GLU A 2 56.92 -3.28 -12.34
N VAL A 3 56.69 -2.00 -12.06
CA VAL A 3 55.49 -1.53 -11.34
C VAL A 3 54.79 -0.39 -12.10
N ALA A 4 55.40 0.13 -13.18
CA ALA A 4 54.85 1.25 -13.94
C ALA A 4 53.90 0.84 -15.09
N GLU A 5 53.87 -0.43 -15.52
CA GLU A 5 53.02 -0.87 -16.65
C GLU A 5 51.62 -1.33 -16.23
N LYS A 6 51.39 -1.69 -14.96
CA LYS A 6 50.11 -2.25 -14.51
C LYS A 6 49.03 -1.18 -14.27
N SER A 7 49.39 0.10 -14.23
CA SER A 7 48.45 1.21 -14.01
C SER A 7 47.87 1.80 -15.29
N LEU A 8 48.42 1.49 -16.48
CA LEU A 8 47.93 2.03 -17.76
C LEU A 8 46.79 1.19 -18.38
N VAL A 9 46.65 -0.08 -17.99
CA VAL A 9 45.71 -1.03 -18.62
C VAL A 9 44.33 -1.05 -17.93
N ALA A 10 44.20 -0.53 -16.70
CA ALA A 10 42.93 -0.48 -15.98
C ALA A 10 42.00 0.67 -16.43
N GLY A 11 42.55 1.73 -17.04
CA GLY A 11 41.77 2.87 -17.54
C GLY A 11 41.10 2.64 -18.90
N THR A 12 41.69 1.80 -19.75
CA THR A 12 41.25 1.61 -21.15
C THR A 12 39.99 0.76 -21.28
N GLY A 13 39.81 -0.26 -20.43
CA GLY A 13 38.62 -1.12 -20.47
C GLY A 13 37.35 -0.42 -19.99
N ALA A 14 37.45 0.43 -18.96
CA ALA A 14 36.32 1.22 -18.48
C ALA A 14 35.95 2.34 -19.48
N GLU A 15 36.95 2.97 -20.11
CA GLU A 15 36.72 3.93 -21.20
C GLU A 15 36.12 3.26 -22.43
N GLU A 16 36.59 2.09 -22.86
CA GLU A 16 36.01 1.34 -23.99
C GLU A 16 34.57 0.89 -23.72
N VAL A 17 34.27 0.46 -22.49
CA VAL A 17 32.91 0.09 -22.08
C VAL A 17 32.01 1.32 -22.07
N HIS A 18 32.44 2.45 -21.48
CA HIS A 18 31.69 3.70 -21.54
C HIS A 18 31.50 4.20 -22.97
N GLN A 19 32.49 4.01 -23.84
CA GLN A 19 32.42 4.43 -25.24
C GLN A 19 31.44 3.57 -26.03
N LYS A 20 31.45 2.24 -25.84
CA LYS A 20 30.46 1.31 -26.40
C LYS A 20 29.04 1.57 -25.90
N ILE A 21 28.87 1.80 -24.60
CA ILE A 21 27.58 2.21 -24.03
C ILE A 21 27.14 3.53 -24.66
N GLY A 22 28.06 4.49 -24.84
CA GLY A 22 27.79 5.77 -25.50
C GLY A 22 27.43 5.66 -26.98
N THR A 23 28.00 4.72 -27.75
CA THR A 23 27.59 4.47 -29.14
C THR A 23 26.24 3.77 -29.21
N LEU A 24 26.01 2.74 -28.39
CA LEU A 24 24.74 2.02 -28.33
C LEU A 24 23.59 2.93 -27.88
N THR A 25 23.83 3.78 -26.89
CA THR A 25 22.83 4.76 -26.39
C THR A 25 22.50 5.79 -27.47
N ARG A 26 23.50 6.25 -28.24
CA ARG A 26 23.27 7.15 -29.38
C ARG A 26 22.56 6.48 -30.52
N GLN A 27 22.91 5.23 -30.87
CA GLN A 27 22.20 4.47 -31.90
C GLN A 27 20.75 4.23 -31.51
N LEU A 28 20.49 3.87 -30.25
CA LEU A 28 19.15 3.74 -29.70
C LEU A 28 18.41 5.10 -29.75
N HIS A 29 19.05 6.20 -29.35
CA HIS A 29 18.47 7.53 -29.40
C HIS A 29 18.14 7.98 -30.83
N THR A 30 19.04 7.75 -31.78
CA THR A 30 18.82 8.04 -33.20
C THR A 30 17.67 7.19 -33.76
N ALA A 31 17.64 5.89 -33.48
CA ALA A 31 16.55 5.01 -33.92
C ALA A 31 15.20 5.43 -33.31
N LEU A 32 15.16 5.80 -32.03
CA LEU A 32 13.96 6.31 -31.37
C LEU A 32 13.49 7.65 -31.94
N ASN A 33 14.42 8.54 -32.33
CA ASN A 33 14.09 9.80 -33.01
C ASN A 33 13.57 9.55 -34.44
N GLU A 34 14.25 8.70 -35.21
CA GLU A 34 13.89 8.38 -36.61
C GLU A 34 12.53 7.70 -36.72
N LEU A 35 12.15 6.91 -35.71
CA LEU A 35 10.85 6.24 -35.62
C LEU A 35 9.76 7.13 -34.96
N GLY A 36 10.11 8.34 -34.49
CA GLY A 36 9.16 9.28 -33.87
C GLY A 36 8.75 8.96 -32.43
N PHE A 37 9.45 8.06 -31.74
CA PHE A 37 9.13 7.62 -30.37
C PHE A 37 9.88 8.36 -29.25
N ALA A 38 10.87 9.18 -29.60
CA ALA A 38 11.68 9.88 -28.60
C ALA A 38 10.87 10.87 -27.73
N ASP A 39 9.89 11.57 -28.32
CA ASP A 39 9.06 12.52 -27.58
C ASP A 39 8.01 11.83 -26.68
N PRO A 40 7.25 10.80 -27.15
CA PRO A 40 6.37 10.00 -26.30
C PRO A 40 7.09 9.35 -25.11
N LEU A 41 8.25 8.72 -25.35
CA LEU A 41 9.02 8.04 -24.30
C LEU A 41 9.64 9.02 -23.30
N ARG A 42 10.09 10.20 -23.75
CA ARG A 42 10.54 11.27 -22.84
C ARG A 42 9.40 11.77 -21.96
N GLY A 43 8.20 11.91 -22.52
CA GLY A 43 7.00 12.27 -21.77
C GLY A 43 6.76 11.30 -20.63
N SER A 44 6.71 10.00 -20.93
CA SER A 44 6.43 8.98 -19.91
C SER A 44 7.59 8.72 -18.93
N MET A 45 8.86 8.93 -19.33
CA MET A 45 9.99 8.93 -18.38
C MET A 45 9.91 10.08 -17.37
N GLY A 46 9.34 11.22 -17.76
CA GLY A 46 9.09 12.35 -16.85
C GLY A 46 7.98 12.08 -15.83
N GLU A 47 7.07 11.15 -16.13
CA GLU A 47 5.91 10.82 -15.29
C GLU A 47 6.22 9.76 -14.22
N LEU A 48 7.30 8.97 -14.38
CA LEU A 48 7.72 7.96 -13.39
C LEU A 48 8.07 8.54 -12.00
N PRO A 49 8.86 9.64 -11.89
CA PRO A 49 9.09 10.29 -10.60
C PRO A 49 7.81 10.84 -9.96
N ASP A 50 6.84 11.30 -10.77
CA ASP A 50 5.53 11.76 -10.29
C ASP A 50 4.73 10.59 -9.71
N ALA A 51 4.70 9.43 -10.38
CA ALA A 51 4.05 8.24 -9.86
C ALA A 51 4.70 7.70 -8.58
N GLN A 52 6.03 7.71 -8.47
CA GLN A 52 6.72 7.36 -7.24
C GLN A 52 6.34 8.30 -6.08
N SER A 53 6.29 9.60 -6.36
CA SER A 53 5.89 10.62 -5.38
C SER A 53 4.43 10.42 -4.92
N ARG A 54 3.54 10.08 -5.87
CA ARG A 54 2.13 9.74 -5.62
C ARG A 54 1.96 8.50 -4.75
N LEU A 55 2.67 7.42 -5.05
CA LEU A 55 2.65 6.19 -4.24
C LEU A 55 3.21 6.44 -2.83
N SER A 56 4.29 7.21 -2.72
CA SER A 56 4.85 7.61 -1.42
C SER A 56 3.88 8.46 -0.62
N TYR A 57 3.15 9.37 -1.29
CA TYR A 57 2.10 10.17 -0.69
C TYR A 57 0.93 9.30 -0.19
N ILE A 58 0.51 8.28 -0.95
CA ILE A 58 -0.49 7.30 -0.51
C ILE A 58 -0.01 6.55 0.74
N ALA A 59 1.21 6.02 0.73
CA ALA A 59 1.76 5.26 1.85
C ALA A 59 1.80 6.11 3.14
N ARG A 60 2.19 7.39 3.03
CA ARG A 60 2.17 8.31 4.17
C ARG A 60 0.74 8.60 4.66
N LEU A 61 -0.17 8.94 3.74
CA LEU A 61 -1.55 9.32 4.09
C LEU A 61 -2.34 8.15 4.70
N THR A 62 -2.13 6.94 4.18
CA THR A 62 -2.72 5.70 4.72
C THR A 62 -2.18 5.38 6.11
N GLY A 63 -0.87 5.55 6.34
CA GLY A 63 -0.26 5.41 7.66
C GLY A 63 -0.80 6.42 8.69
N GLU A 64 -0.89 7.70 8.31
CA GLU A 64 -1.44 8.75 9.17
C GLU A 64 -2.91 8.51 9.53
N ALA A 65 -3.71 8.07 8.56
CA ALA A 65 -5.11 7.72 8.79
C ALA A 65 -5.26 6.51 9.73
N ALA A 66 -4.45 5.45 9.51
CA ALA A 66 -4.46 4.26 10.37
C ALA A 66 -4.08 4.61 11.82
N GLU A 67 -3.03 5.41 12.02
CA GLU A 67 -2.60 5.87 13.33
C GLU A 67 -3.71 6.68 14.03
N LYS A 68 -4.36 7.59 13.29
CA LYS A 68 -5.48 8.39 13.82
C LYS A 68 -6.66 7.50 14.23
N VAL A 69 -7.06 6.55 13.38
CA VAL A 69 -8.15 5.61 13.69
C VAL A 69 -7.81 4.78 14.93
N LEU A 70 -6.60 4.21 14.97
CA LEU A 70 -6.15 3.39 16.11
C LEU A 70 -6.17 4.20 17.41
N GLY A 71 -5.64 5.42 17.40
CA GLY A 71 -5.66 6.29 18.57
C GLY A 71 -7.07 6.63 19.07
N ARG A 72 -8.05 6.81 18.18
CA ARG A 72 -9.45 7.02 18.59
C ARG A 72 -10.10 5.75 19.14
N VAL A 73 -9.79 4.60 18.57
CA VAL A 73 -10.25 3.30 19.09
C VAL A 73 -9.68 3.04 20.48
N GLU A 74 -8.40 3.34 20.72
CA GLU A 74 -7.77 3.18 22.05
C GLU A 74 -8.41 4.08 23.10
N GLN A 75 -8.66 5.36 22.78
CA GLN A 75 -9.35 6.30 23.67
C GLN A 75 -10.77 5.82 24.01
N ALA A 76 -11.54 5.39 22.99
CA ALA A 76 -12.88 4.85 23.18
C ALA A 76 -12.88 3.59 24.06
N LYS A 77 -11.90 2.69 23.89
CA LYS A 77 -11.76 1.50 24.74
C LYS A 77 -11.47 1.86 26.19
N ALA A 78 -10.59 2.83 26.44
CA ALA A 78 -10.30 3.29 27.80
C ALA A 78 -11.55 3.88 28.49
N GLN A 79 -12.35 4.66 27.77
CA GLN A 79 -13.63 5.19 28.28
C GLN A 79 -14.66 4.09 28.54
N HIS A 80 -14.75 3.09 27.66
CA HIS A 80 -15.60 1.91 27.86
C HIS A 80 -15.19 1.13 29.11
N ASP A 81 -13.89 0.90 29.32
CA ASP A 81 -13.38 0.21 30.50
C ASP A 81 -13.69 0.98 31.79
N TYR A 82 -13.55 2.31 31.75
CA TYR A 82 -13.95 3.20 32.84
C TYR A 82 -15.44 3.01 33.18
N ILE A 83 -16.35 3.19 32.21
CA ILE A 83 -17.79 3.04 32.45
C ILE A 83 -18.16 1.63 32.92
N ALA A 84 -17.52 0.59 32.38
CA ALA A 84 -17.77 -0.79 32.81
C ALA A 84 -17.35 -1.00 34.29
N SER A 85 -16.23 -0.40 34.70
CA SER A 85 -15.77 -0.46 36.10
C SER A 85 -16.70 0.31 37.04
N GLU A 86 -17.13 1.51 36.65
CA GLU A 86 -18.05 2.35 37.41
C GLU A 86 -19.43 1.70 37.54
N THR A 87 -19.93 1.07 36.46
CA THR A 87 -21.17 0.31 36.48
C THR A 87 -21.14 -0.78 37.55
N ARG A 88 -20.05 -1.59 37.61
CA ARG A 88 -19.90 -2.63 38.62
C ARG A 88 -19.84 -2.05 40.03
N ARG A 89 -19.14 -0.93 40.22
CA ARG A 89 -19.06 -0.24 41.51
C ARG A 89 -20.44 0.21 42.00
N VAL A 90 -21.17 0.93 41.15
CA VAL A 90 -22.51 1.47 41.47
C VAL A 90 -23.50 0.35 41.73
N VAL A 91 -23.49 -0.71 40.92
CA VAL A 91 -24.35 -1.90 41.15
C VAL A 91 -24.03 -2.54 42.51
N THR A 92 -22.75 -2.68 42.86
CA THR A 92 -22.34 -3.23 44.16
C THR A 92 -22.83 -2.38 45.32
N SER A 93 -22.66 -1.05 45.24
CA SER A 93 -23.18 -0.11 46.23
C SER A 93 -24.69 -0.18 46.35
N LEU A 94 -25.40 -0.24 45.22
CA LEU A 94 -26.86 -0.28 45.18
C LEU A 94 -27.42 -1.56 45.81
N VAL A 95 -26.76 -2.70 45.58
CA VAL A 95 -27.15 -3.99 46.21
C VAL A 95 -26.87 -3.97 47.71
N ALA A 96 -25.76 -3.37 48.14
CA ALA A 96 -25.37 -3.33 49.55
C ALA A 96 -26.27 -2.40 50.37
N ASP A 97 -26.55 -1.20 49.88
CA ASP A 97 -27.45 -0.22 50.50
C ASP A 97 -28.01 0.74 49.44
N PRO A 98 -29.23 0.47 48.93
CA PRO A 98 -29.84 1.30 47.90
C PRO A 98 -30.06 2.75 48.36
N VAL A 99 -30.42 2.96 49.63
CA VAL A 99 -30.73 4.28 50.16
C VAL A 99 -29.46 5.11 50.27
N ALA A 100 -28.38 4.53 50.79
CA ALA A 100 -27.09 5.22 50.89
C ALA A 100 -26.49 5.52 49.51
N ALA A 101 -26.56 4.59 48.54
CA ALA A 101 -26.04 4.80 47.19
C ALA A 101 -26.73 5.99 46.49
N VAL A 102 -28.06 6.10 46.65
CA VAL A 102 -28.84 7.24 46.14
C VAL A 102 -28.49 8.52 46.91
N ALA A 103 -28.48 8.48 48.24
CA ALA A 103 -28.25 9.66 49.09
C ALA A 103 -26.84 10.25 48.92
N LYS A 104 -25.84 9.41 48.63
CA LYS A 104 -24.46 9.84 48.31
C LYS A 104 -24.31 10.38 46.88
N GLY A 105 -25.34 10.26 46.04
CA GLY A 105 -25.33 10.72 44.66
C GLY A 105 -24.55 9.80 43.71
N GLU A 106 -24.24 8.56 44.09
CA GLU A 106 -23.43 7.65 43.27
C GLU A 106 -24.11 7.34 41.92
N ILE A 107 -25.44 7.17 41.93
CA ILE A 107 -26.23 6.95 40.71
C ILE A 107 -26.25 8.21 39.85
N TYR A 108 -26.43 9.38 40.45
CA TYR A 108 -26.46 10.65 39.71
C TYR A 108 -25.13 10.89 38.99
N ASN A 109 -24.01 10.77 39.71
CA ASN A 109 -22.68 10.94 39.14
C ASN A 109 -22.40 9.93 38.02
N PHE A 110 -22.82 8.67 38.21
CA PHE A 110 -22.69 7.65 37.18
C PHE A 110 -23.50 7.96 35.92
N LEU A 111 -24.74 8.44 36.05
CA LEU A 111 -25.55 8.85 34.91
C LEU A 111 -24.92 10.03 34.15
N THR A 112 -24.34 11.00 34.87
CA THR A 112 -23.58 12.09 34.26
C THR A 112 -22.33 11.60 33.53
N ASP A 113 -21.62 10.63 34.11
CA ASP A 113 -20.46 10.00 33.45
C ASP A 113 -20.85 9.22 32.19
N VAL A 114 -21.98 8.50 32.22
CA VAL A 114 -22.51 7.79 31.05
C VAL A 114 -22.86 8.78 29.94
N GLU A 115 -23.52 9.90 30.25
CA GLU A 115 -23.83 10.94 29.27
C GLU A 115 -22.56 11.50 28.63
N ARG A 116 -21.57 11.87 29.46
CA ARG A 116 -20.28 12.40 28.99
C ARG A 116 -19.55 11.41 28.09
N VAL A 117 -19.39 10.15 28.54
CA VAL A 117 -18.69 9.13 27.75
C VAL A 117 -19.42 8.80 26.45
N THR A 118 -20.74 8.84 26.45
CA THR A 118 -21.52 8.63 25.21
C THR A 118 -21.28 9.75 24.19
N GLN A 119 -21.21 11.01 24.64
CA GLN A 119 -20.87 12.16 23.77
C GLN A 119 -19.42 12.09 23.26
N GLU A 120 -18.48 11.70 24.11
CA GLU A 120 -17.08 11.51 23.72
C GLU A 120 -16.94 10.36 22.70
N ALA A 121 -17.67 9.26 22.88
CA ALA A 121 -17.69 8.15 21.93
C ALA A 121 -18.21 8.58 20.55
N ASP A 122 -19.28 9.38 20.48
CA ASP A 122 -19.81 9.92 19.21
C ASP A 122 -18.77 10.82 18.50
N THR A 123 -18.00 11.59 19.26
CA THR A 123 -16.88 12.37 18.74
C THR A 123 -15.81 11.46 18.13
N HIS A 124 -15.43 10.38 18.82
CA HIS A 124 -14.46 9.42 18.30
C HIS A 124 -14.95 8.73 17.02
N LEU A 125 -16.23 8.33 16.96
CA LEU A 125 -16.82 7.73 15.76
C LEU A 125 -16.80 8.71 14.57
N THR A 126 -17.14 9.97 14.82
CA THR A 126 -17.08 11.04 13.80
C THR A 126 -15.65 11.26 13.31
N GLU A 127 -14.67 11.28 14.21
CA GLU A 127 -13.26 11.45 13.84
C GLU A 127 -12.68 10.25 13.09
N ILE A 128 -13.12 9.03 13.42
CA ILE A 128 -12.80 7.81 12.67
C ILE A 128 -13.38 7.91 11.26
N MET A 129 -14.65 8.32 11.13
CA MET A 129 -15.30 8.50 9.83
C MET A 129 -14.58 9.54 8.96
N MET A 130 -14.25 10.71 9.51
CA MET A 130 -13.47 11.73 8.78
C MET A 130 -12.05 11.25 8.47
N ALA A 131 -11.47 10.42 9.35
CA ALA A 131 -10.17 9.80 9.08
C ALA A 131 -10.23 8.76 7.96
N GLN A 132 -11.41 8.44 7.38
CA GLN A 132 -11.57 7.56 6.21
C GLN A 132 -11.59 8.32 4.87
N ASP A 133 -11.65 9.65 4.87
CA ASP A 133 -11.64 10.48 3.65
C ASP A 133 -10.38 10.28 2.78
N PHE A 134 -9.31 9.71 3.35
CA PHE A 134 -8.12 9.29 2.58
C PHE A 134 -8.44 8.23 1.53
N HIS A 135 -9.49 7.42 1.71
CA HIS A 135 -9.81 6.33 0.79
C HIS A 135 -10.16 6.85 -0.62
N ASP A 136 -10.90 7.96 -0.72
CA ASP A 136 -11.22 8.58 -2.01
C ASP A 136 -9.96 9.16 -2.67
N LEU A 137 -9.16 9.89 -1.90
CA LEU A 137 -7.94 10.52 -2.41
C LEU A 137 -6.91 9.48 -2.87
N THR A 138 -6.73 8.41 -2.09
CA THR A 138 -5.82 7.31 -2.44
C THR A 138 -6.32 6.51 -3.63
N GLY A 139 -7.62 6.25 -3.73
CA GLY A 139 -8.23 5.60 -4.90
C GLY A 139 -7.99 6.39 -6.20
N GLN A 140 -8.18 7.71 -6.17
CA GLN A 140 -7.91 8.57 -7.32
C GLN A 140 -6.43 8.56 -7.72
N VAL A 141 -5.52 8.57 -6.75
CA VAL A 141 -4.07 8.56 -7.01
C VAL A 141 -3.63 7.20 -7.55
N ILE A 142 -4.13 6.09 -7.01
CA ILE A 142 -3.89 4.73 -7.52
C ILE A 142 -4.37 4.62 -8.97
N ALA A 143 -5.58 5.09 -9.27
CA ALA A 143 -6.12 5.07 -10.63
C ALA A 143 -5.22 5.82 -11.63
N ARG A 144 -4.64 6.96 -11.23
CA ARG A 144 -3.68 7.69 -12.07
C ARG A 144 -2.38 6.91 -12.29
N VAL A 145 -1.84 6.29 -11.24
CA VAL A 145 -0.61 5.50 -11.34
C VAL A 145 -0.83 4.26 -12.22
N VAL A 146 -1.97 3.58 -12.09
CA VAL A 146 -2.35 2.44 -12.94
C VAL A 146 -2.49 2.86 -14.41
N ASN A 147 -3.15 3.98 -14.68
CA ASN A 147 -3.28 4.49 -16.05
C ASN A 147 -1.92 4.87 -16.66
N LEU A 148 -1.01 5.44 -15.87
CA LEU A 148 0.35 5.72 -16.32
C LEU A 148 1.08 4.42 -16.68
N ALA A 149 1.02 3.42 -15.80
CA ALA A 149 1.66 2.12 -16.03
C ALA A 149 1.14 1.46 -17.31
N ASN A 150 -0.18 1.46 -17.53
CA ASN A 150 -0.81 0.94 -18.75
C ASN A 150 -0.34 1.71 -20.01
N THR A 151 -0.18 3.03 -19.91
CA THR A 151 0.29 3.86 -21.02
C THR A 151 1.74 3.53 -21.39
N ILE A 152 2.61 3.40 -20.37
CA ILE A 152 4.01 2.99 -20.56
C ILE A 152 4.07 1.59 -21.18
N GLU A 153 3.27 0.64 -20.69
CA GLU A 153 3.21 -0.72 -21.22
C GLU A 153 2.82 -0.72 -22.71
N GLN A 154 1.76 0.00 -23.08
CA GLN A 154 1.31 0.09 -24.48
C GLN A 154 2.38 0.70 -25.39
N GLN A 155 3.06 1.76 -24.94
CA GLN A 155 4.15 2.38 -25.70
C GLN A 155 5.34 1.43 -25.90
N LEU A 156 5.71 0.67 -24.87
CA LEU A 156 6.79 -0.31 -24.95
C LEU A 156 6.43 -1.49 -25.87
N VAL A 157 5.19 -1.98 -25.80
CA VAL A 157 4.68 -3.02 -26.71
C VAL A 157 4.67 -2.52 -28.16
N GLN A 158 4.20 -1.29 -28.39
CA GLN A 158 4.18 -0.69 -29.73
C GLN A 158 5.60 -0.53 -30.29
N LEU A 159 6.56 -0.08 -29.47
CA LEU A 159 7.96 0.01 -29.85
C LEU A 159 8.55 -1.36 -30.19
N LEU A 160 8.26 -2.39 -29.39
CA LEU A 160 8.69 -3.77 -29.67
C LEU A 160 8.12 -4.29 -30.99
N LEU A 161 6.83 -4.07 -31.25
CA LEU A 161 6.19 -4.50 -32.50
C LEU A 161 6.79 -3.81 -33.73
N GLN A 162 7.19 -2.54 -33.61
CA GLN A 162 7.73 -1.76 -34.72
C GLN A 162 9.23 -1.98 -34.96
N THR A 163 9.97 -2.37 -33.91
CA THR A 163 11.39 -2.70 -34.00
C THR A 163 11.64 -4.20 -34.21
N ALA A 164 10.58 -5.02 -34.18
CA ALA A 164 10.67 -6.44 -34.45
C ALA A 164 11.11 -6.70 -35.90
N PRO A 165 12.14 -7.55 -36.13
CA PRO A 165 12.57 -7.89 -37.48
C PRO A 165 11.45 -8.61 -38.24
N ALA A 166 11.31 -8.32 -39.54
CA ALA A 166 10.29 -8.91 -40.40
C ALA A 166 10.41 -10.46 -40.39
N GLY A 167 9.45 -11.13 -39.74
CA GLY A 167 9.44 -12.59 -39.56
C GLY A 167 9.65 -13.09 -38.14
N ALA A 168 9.94 -12.21 -37.16
CA ALA A 168 9.86 -12.54 -35.76
C ALA A 168 8.38 -12.62 -35.35
N ALA A 169 7.77 -13.80 -35.49
CA ALA A 169 6.56 -14.10 -34.75
C ALA A 169 6.86 -13.88 -33.26
N PRO A 170 5.98 -13.23 -32.48
CA PRO A 170 6.18 -13.11 -31.05
C PRO A 170 6.37 -14.53 -30.51
N ALA A 171 7.54 -14.79 -29.93
CA ALA A 171 7.74 -16.03 -29.20
C ALA A 171 6.62 -16.10 -28.15
N PRO A 172 5.95 -17.26 -27.97
CA PRO A 172 4.94 -17.39 -26.93
C PRO A 172 5.57 -16.90 -25.63
N ALA A 173 4.94 -15.90 -25.01
CA ALA A 173 5.46 -15.28 -23.80
C ALA A 173 5.81 -16.40 -22.82
N PRO A 174 7.04 -16.45 -22.27
CA PRO A 174 7.30 -17.36 -21.17
C PRO A 174 6.25 -17.07 -20.11
N ALA A 175 5.50 -18.09 -19.70
CA ALA A 175 4.43 -17.95 -18.71
C ALA A 175 4.94 -17.06 -17.59
N ALA A 176 4.31 -15.88 -17.44
CA ALA A 176 4.70 -14.93 -16.43
C ALA A 176 4.73 -15.69 -15.10
N ARG A 177 5.92 -15.80 -14.51
CA ARG A 177 6.01 -16.20 -13.11
C ARG A 177 5.48 -15.00 -12.33
N SER A 178 4.17 -14.92 -12.21
CA SER A 178 3.51 -14.03 -11.29
C SER A 178 3.97 -14.47 -9.90
N GLU A 179 4.98 -13.82 -9.34
CA GLU A 179 5.15 -13.89 -7.90
C GLU A 179 3.83 -13.38 -7.30
N PRO A 180 3.17 -14.19 -6.46
CA PRO A 180 1.89 -13.78 -5.89
C PRO A 180 2.13 -12.52 -5.07
N LEU A 181 1.54 -11.42 -5.54
CA LEU A 181 1.54 -10.17 -4.79
C LEU A 181 0.84 -10.43 -3.46
N GLN A 182 1.52 -10.13 -2.36
CA GLN A 182 0.94 -10.22 -1.03
C GLN A 182 -0.07 -9.08 -0.88
N GLY A 183 -1.34 -9.43 -0.96
CA GLY A 183 -2.45 -8.48 -0.86
C GLY A 183 -3.79 -9.21 -0.82
N PRO A 184 -4.89 -8.49 -0.52
CA PRO A 184 -6.23 -9.05 -0.58
C PRO A 184 -6.46 -9.68 -1.95
N VAL A 185 -6.97 -10.91 -1.94
CA VAL A 185 -7.24 -11.64 -3.18
C VAL A 185 -8.40 -10.96 -3.90
N VAL A 186 -8.09 -10.31 -5.03
CA VAL A 186 -9.10 -9.58 -5.82
C VAL A 186 -9.88 -10.54 -6.74
N ASP A 187 -9.24 -11.61 -7.20
CA ASP A 187 -9.85 -12.67 -8.02
C ASP A 187 -9.70 -14.05 -7.35
N ALA A 188 -10.60 -14.36 -6.41
CA ALA A 188 -10.60 -15.65 -5.70
C ALA A 188 -10.96 -16.83 -6.63
N GLU A 189 -11.70 -16.60 -7.70
CA GLU A 189 -12.16 -17.65 -8.63
C GLU A 189 -11.04 -18.15 -9.56
N SER A 190 -10.01 -17.33 -9.83
CA SER A 190 -8.93 -17.67 -10.75
C SER A 190 -7.69 -18.26 -10.06
N ARG A 191 -7.68 -18.25 -8.72
CA ARG A 191 -6.53 -18.64 -7.89
C ARG A 191 -6.85 -19.87 -7.03
N THR A 192 -6.06 -20.93 -7.18
CA THR A 192 -6.22 -22.19 -6.43
C THR A 192 -5.59 -22.16 -5.03
N ASP A 193 -4.87 -21.10 -4.69
CA ASP A 193 -4.17 -20.92 -3.40
C ASP A 193 -4.95 -20.04 -2.41
N VAL A 194 -6.24 -19.84 -2.67
CA VAL A 194 -7.13 -18.99 -1.88
C VAL A 194 -8.05 -19.87 -1.06
N VAL A 195 -7.91 -19.76 0.25
CA VAL A 195 -8.75 -20.46 1.22
C VAL A 195 -9.98 -19.59 1.47
N THR A 196 -11.15 -20.05 1.02
CA THR A 196 -12.41 -19.26 1.09
C THR A 196 -13.38 -19.75 2.17
N ASP A 197 -13.11 -20.91 2.78
CA ASP A 197 -13.93 -21.47 3.86
C ASP A 197 -13.09 -22.13 4.96
N GLN A 198 -13.72 -22.35 6.12
CA GLN A 198 -13.06 -22.91 7.32
C GLN A 198 -12.58 -24.35 7.11
N SER A 199 -13.23 -25.16 6.28
CA SER A 199 -12.77 -26.53 6.00
C SER A 199 -11.45 -26.53 5.22
N GLN A 200 -11.28 -25.61 4.28
CA GLN A 200 -10.04 -25.45 3.54
C GLN A 200 -8.90 -24.90 4.45
N VAL A 201 -9.24 -24.11 5.49
CA VAL A 201 -8.27 -23.70 6.52
C VAL A 201 -7.77 -24.91 7.30
N ASP A 202 -8.70 -25.77 7.74
CA ASP A 202 -8.38 -26.95 8.54
C ASP A 202 -7.55 -27.96 7.73
N ASP A 203 -7.87 -28.15 6.45
CA ASP A 203 -7.09 -29.00 5.53
C ASP A 203 -5.67 -28.45 5.30
N LEU A 204 -5.52 -27.13 5.20
CA LEU A 204 -4.21 -26.49 5.06
C LEU A 204 -3.37 -26.65 6.34
N LEU A 205 -3.99 -26.47 7.51
CA LEU A 205 -3.32 -26.67 8.80
C LEU A 205 -2.88 -28.13 8.99
N ALA A 206 -3.73 -29.08 8.64
CA ALA A 206 -3.41 -30.51 8.66
C ALA A 206 -2.24 -30.85 7.71
N SER A 207 -2.17 -30.21 6.53
CA SER A 207 -1.08 -30.40 5.57
C SER A 207 0.27 -29.85 6.07
N LEU A 208 0.25 -28.88 6.99
CA LEU A 208 1.42 -28.28 7.63
C LEU A 208 1.79 -28.97 8.96
N GLY A 209 1.03 -29.99 9.37
CA GLY A 209 1.28 -30.78 10.57
C GLY A 209 0.75 -30.16 11.87
N PHE A 210 -0.24 -29.27 11.78
CA PHE A 210 -1.01 -28.72 12.91
C PHE A 210 -2.34 -29.46 13.10
#